data_AF-A0A447MWZ8-F1
#
_entry.id   AF-A0A447MWZ8-F1
#
_cell.length_a   1.000
_cell.length_b   1.000
_cell.length_c   1.000
_cell.angle_alpha   90.00
_cell.angle_beta   90.00
_cell.angle_gamma   90.00
#
_symmetry.space_group_name_H-M   'P 1'
#
loop_
_entity.id
_entity.type
_entity.pdbx_description
1 polymer ?
#
loop_
_entity_poly.entity_id
_entity_poly.type
_entity_poly.pdbx_seq_one_letter_code
_entity_poly.pdbx_strand_id
1 'polypeptide(L)'
;MHRVGVVIYLCAPVSTLVNRLEAEPEADLRPTLTGKPLSEEVREVLEQRDALYRETAHYIIDATKAPAQVVSEIIAALPPSTQRLQGDVYT
;
A
#
# COMPACT_ATOMS: atom_id res chain seq x y z
N MET A 1 2.33 17.33 8.47
CA MET A 1 1.26 16.77 9.33
C MET A 1 1.41 15.25 9.36
N HIS A 2 2.05 14.67 10.37
CA HIS A 2 2.08 13.21 10.63
C HIS A 2 1.88 13.01 12.13
N ARG A 3 0.64 12.90 12.60
CA ARG A 3 0.34 12.88 14.05
C ARG A 3 -0.72 11.86 14.49
N VAL A 4 -1.06 10.87 13.65
CA VAL A 4 -2.15 9.90 13.98
C VAL A 4 -1.85 8.43 13.62
N GLY A 5 -0.70 8.08 13.03
CA GLY A 5 -0.40 6.68 12.73
C GLY A 5 0.83 6.44 11.86
N VAL A 6 1.12 5.17 11.61
CA VAL A 6 2.19 4.71 10.72
C VAL A 6 1.64 4.54 9.31
N VAL A 7 2.30 5.15 8.32
CA VAL A 7 1.98 5.03 6.90
C VAL A 7 2.96 4.05 6.27
N ILE A 8 2.45 2.99 5.65
CA ILE A 8 3.23 1.98 4.95
C ILE A 8 2.92 2.08 3.46
N TYR A 9 3.94 2.29 2.66
CA TYR A 9 3.83 2.26 1.20
C TYR A 9 4.20 0.87 0.68
N LEU A 10 3.24 0.23 0.03
CA LEU A 10 3.40 -1.04 -0.67
C LEU A 10 3.88 -0.79 -2.10
N CYS A 11 5.20 -0.83 -2.29
CA CYS A 11 5.84 -0.55 -3.56
C CYS A 11 5.85 -1.82 -4.44
N ALA A 12 5.36 -1.70 -5.68
CA ALA A 12 5.44 -2.75 -6.68
C ALA A 12 5.67 -2.13 -8.07
N PRO A 13 6.38 -2.82 -8.98
CA PRO A 13 6.57 -2.35 -10.33
C PRO A 13 5.25 -2.35 -11.11
N VAL A 14 5.17 -1.51 -12.15
CA VAL A 14 4.00 -1.35 -13.02
C VAL A 14 3.48 -2.70 -13.52
N SER A 15 4.37 -3.61 -13.94
CA SER A 15 3.99 -4.93 -14.43
C SER A 15 3.25 -5.77 -13.38
N THR A 16 3.69 -5.77 -12.13
CA THR A 16 3.01 -6.47 -11.03
C THR A 16 1.64 -5.86 -10.74
N LEU A 17 1.52 -4.54 -10.79
CA LEU A 17 0.24 -3.86 -10.58
C LEU A 17 -0.75 -4.17 -11.70
N VAL A 18 -0.32 -4.09 -12.96
CA VAL A 18 -1.15 -4.44 -14.13
C VAL A 18 -1.63 -5.88 -14.04
N ASN A 19 -0.73 -6.85 -13.80
CA ASN A 19 -1.11 -8.25 -13.68
C ASN A 19 -2.16 -8.50 -12.58
N ARG A 20 -2.07 -7.78 -11.46
CA ARG A 20 -3.06 -7.88 -10.36
C ARG A 20 -4.40 -7.31 -10.76
N LEU A 21 -4.40 -6.17 -11.44
CA LEU A 21 -5.60 -5.50 -11.92
C LEU A 21 -6.30 -6.31 -13.01
N GLU A 22 -5.55 -6.99 -13.88
CA GLU A 22 -6.09 -7.88 -14.92
C GLU A 22 -6.63 -9.20 -14.37
N ALA A 23 -6.06 -9.70 -13.27
CA ALA A 23 -6.48 -10.95 -12.63
C ALA A 23 -7.77 -10.81 -11.79
N GLU A 24 -8.29 -9.60 -11.61
CA GLU A 24 -9.50 -9.36 -10.83
C GLU A 24 -10.78 -9.53 -11.68
N PRO A 25 -11.71 -10.40 -11.25
CA PRO A 25 -12.95 -10.66 -12.00
C PRO A 25 -13.95 -9.49 -11.99
N GLU A 26 -13.74 -8.48 -11.14
CA GLU A 26 -14.58 -7.29 -11.00
C GLU A 26 -14.00 -6.06 -11.73
N ALA A 27 -13.25 -6.26 -12.82
CA ALA A 27 -12.69 -5.19 -13.63
C ALA A 27 -13.75 -4.15 -14.08
N ASP A 28 -14.99 -4.59 -14.30
CA ASP A 28 -16.13 -3.75 -14.68
C ASP A 28 -16.60 -2.78 -13.57
N LEU A 29 -16.18 -2.97 -12.31
CA LEU A 29 -16.51 -2.10 -11.18
C LEU A 29 -15.42 -1.08 -10.86
N ARG A 30 -14.28 -1.10 -11.56
CA ARG A 30 -13.26 -0.04 -11.47
C ARG A 30 -13.56 1.00 -12.54
N PRO A 31 -14.05 2.20 -12.18
CA PRO A 31 -14.11 3.29 -13.14
C PRO A 31 -12.70 3.50 -13.70
N THR A 32 -12.57 3.51 -15.02
CA THR A 32 -11.29 3.81 -15.68
C THR A 32 -10.83 5.18 -15.20
N LEU A 33 -9.58 5.30 -14.74
CA LEU A 33 -9.10 6.58 -14.22
C LEU A 33 -8.95 7.58 -15.38
N THR A 34 -8.73 7.09 -16.61
CA THR A 34 -8.50 7.92 -17.80
C THR A 34 -9.03 7.37 -19.13
N GLY A 35 -9.44 6.09 -19.20
CA GLY A 35 -9.91 5.44 -20.43
C GLY A 35 -8.80 4.96 -21.39
N LYS A 36 -7.54 5.02 -20.95
CA LYS A 36 -6.34 4.53 -21.66
C LYS A 36 -6.08 3.03 -21.39
N PRO A 37 -5.14 2.38 -22.11
CA PRO A 37 -4.68 1.05 -21.75
C PRO A 37 -4.20 1.02 -20.29
N LEU A 38 -4.61 0.00 -19.54
CA LEU A 38 -4.35 -0.14 -18.10
C LEU A 38 -2.87 0.03 -17.72
N SER A 39 -1.95 -0.48 -18.54
CA SER A 39 -0.50 -0.38 -18.29
C SER A 39 0.05 1.04 -18.47
N GLU A 40 -0.53 1.83 -19.37
CA GLU A 40 -0.19 3.23 -19.57
C GLU A 40 -0.75 4.08 -18.42
N GLU A 41 -2.00 3.82 -18.04
CA GLU A 41 -2.65 4.48 -16.92
C GLU A 41 -1.89 4.26 -15.60
N VAL A 42 -1.56 3.00 -15.27
CA VAL A 42 -0.81 2.68 -14.05
C VAL A 42 0.57 3.33 -14.05
N ARG A 43 1.25 3.39 -15.21
CA ARG A 43 2.55 4.06 -15.33
C ARG A 43 2.42 5.56 -15.07
N GLU A 44 1.52 6.25 -15.75
CA GLU A 44 1.33 7.70 -15.59
C GLU A 44 0.95 8.08 -14.16
N VAL A 45 0.06 7.28 -13.54
CA VAL A 45 -0.35 7.47 -12.15
C VAL A 45 0.83 7.28 -11.19
N LEU A 46 1.65 6.25 -11.39
CA LEU A 46 2.83 6.02 -10.56
C LEU A 46 3.88 7.12 -10.74
N GLU A 47 4.15 7.58 -11.97
CA GLU A 47 5.09 8.67 -12.22
C GLU A 47 4.70 9.95 -11.48
N GLN A 48 3.40 10.25 -11.40
CA GLN A 48 2.90 11.42 -10.69
C GLN A 48 2.86 11.24 -9.16
N ARG A 49 2.56 10.02 -8.67
CA ARG A 49 2.24 9.79 -7.25
C ARG A 49 3.36 9.13 -6.45
N ASP A 50 4.32 8.46 -7.09
CA ASP A 50 5.37 7.72 -6.38
C ASP A 50 6.17 8.63 -5.44
N ALA A 51 6.50 9.84 -5.87
CA ALA A 51 7.16 10.84 -5.02
C ALA A 51 6.34 11.17 -3.76
N LEU A 52 5.02 11.38 -3.91
CA LEU A 52 4.11 11.70 -2.81
C LEU A 52 3.94 10.50 -1.85
N TYR A 53 3.90 9.28 -2.39
CA TYR A 53 3.85 8.07 -1.57
C TYR A 53 5.12 7.90 -0.75
N ARG A 54 6.30 8.14 -1.36
CA ARG A 54 7.58 8.06 -0.66
C ARG A 54 7.75 9.13 0.41
N GLU A 55 7.29 10.35 0.14
CA GLU A 55 7.36 11.46 1.10
C GLU A 55 6.51 11.19 2.34
N THR A 56 5.34 10.58 2.16
CA THR A 56 4.39 10.32 3.25
C THR A 56 4.63 9.01 3.99
N ALA A 57 5.38 8.08 3.39
CA ALA A 57 5.65 6.76 3.95
C ALA A 57 6.65 6.81 5.11
N HIS A 58 6.28 6.17 6.21
CA HIS A 58 7.23 5.87 7.29
C HIS A 58 8.06 4.63 6.93
N TYR A 59 7.45 3.67 6.23
CA TYR A 59 8.09 2.45 5.74
C TYR A 59 7.67 2.17 4.31
N ILE A 60 8.60 1.70 3.50
CA ILE A 60 8.38 1.25 2.13
C ILE A 60 8.64 -0.25 2.09
N ILE A 61 7.66 -1.03 1.66
CA ILE A 61 7.71 -2.49 1.65
C ILE A 61 7.49 -2.98 0.23
N ASP A 62 8.30 -3.96 -0.17
CA ASP A 62 8.20 -4.60 -1.47
C ASP A 62 6.97 -5.50 -1.52
N ALA A 63 5.99 -5.06 -2.28
CA ALA A 63 4.72 -5.74 -2.45
C ALA A 63 4.74 -6.75 -3.60
N THR A 64 5.89 -7.08 -4.19
CA THR A 64 6.01 -8.17 -5.18
C THR A 64 6.02 -9.56 -4.55
N LYS A 65 6.31 -9.63 -3.25
CA LYS A 65 6.39 -10.87 -2.47
C LYS A 65 5.01 -11.49 -2.23
N ALA A 66 5.01 -12.74 -1.75
CA ALA A 66 3.78 -13.40 -1.33
C ALA A 66 3.11 -12.62 -0.18
N PRO A 67 1.77 -12.56 -0.10
CA PRO A 67 1.07 -11.77 0.93
C PRO A 67 1.54 -12.06 2.36
N ALA A 68 1.81 -13.32 2.69
CA ALA A 68 2.31 -13.70 4.01
C ALA A 68 3.68 -13.10 4.35
N GLN A 69 4.57 -12.96 3.35
CA GLN A 69 5.88 -12.34 3.50
C GLN A 69 5.74 -10.83 3.67
N VAL A 70 4.89 -10.19 2.86
CA VAL A 70 4.58 -8.77 2.98
C VAL A 70 4.05 -8.44 4.38
N VAL A 71 3.13 -9.25 4.91
CA VAL A 71 2.59 -9.10 6.27
C VAL A 71 3.68 -9.27 7.32
N SER A 72 4.56 -10.26 7.16
CA SER A 72 5.68 -10.47 8.08
C SER A 72 6.62 -9.28 8.11
N GLU A 73 6.92 -8.68 6.95
CA GLU A 73 7.74 -7.47 6.83
C GLU A 73 7.06 -6.24 7.43
N ILE A 74 5.74 -6.10 7.25
CA ILE A 74 4.96 -5.04 7.90
C ILE A 74 5.10 -5.14 9.42
N ILE A 75 4.85 -6.33 9.98
CA ILE A 75 4.91 -6.55 11.42
C ILE A 75 6.32 -6.29 11.96
N ALA A 76 7.36 -6.71 11.22
CA ALA A 76 8.75 -6.48 11.60
C ALA A 76 9.17 -5.00 11.51
N ALA A 77 8.59 -4.22 10.59
CA ALA A 77 8.86 -2.80 10.43
C ALA A 77 8.17 -1.94 11.50
N LEU A 78 7.02 -2.40 12.01
CA LEU A 78 6.30 -1.69 13.05
C LEU A 78 7.10 -1.69 14.36
N PRO A 79 7.19 -0.55 15.07
CA PRO A 79 7.79 -0.54 16.39
C PRO A 79 7.00 -1.49 17.30
N PRO A 80 7.67 -2.22 18.22
CA PRO A 80 6.97 -3.00 19.22
C PRO A 80 5.99 -2.07 19.92
N SER A 81 4.74 -2.49 20.03
CA SER A 81 3.69 -1.75 20.71
C SER A 81 4.27 -1.25 22.02
N THR A 82 4.50 0.07 22.15
CA THR A 82 4.63 0.63 23.48
C THR A 82 3.28 0.36 24.10
N GLN A 83 3.25 -0.64 24.98
CA GLN A 83 2.09 -1.00 25.76
C GLN A 83 1.49 0.30 26.25
N ARG A 84 0.32 0.67 25.73
CA ARG A 84 -0.47 1.74 26.31
C ARG A 84 -0.88 1.20 27.67
N LEU A 85 -0.03 1.47 28.67
CA LEU A 85 -0.40 1.31 30.07
C LEU A 85 -1.62 2.19 30.29
N GLN A 86 -2.61 1.61 30.98
CA GLN A 86 -3.84 2.19 31.52
C GLN A 86 -5.03 2.38 30.57
N GLY A 87 -6.12 1.72 30.96
CA GLY A 87 -7.47 1.84 30.45
C GLY A 87 -8.33 0.89 31.26
N ASP A 88 -8.76 1.40 32.42
CA ASP A 88 -9.29 0.69 33.58
C ASP A 88 -10.36 -0.37 33.33
N VAL A 89 -10.36 -1.32 34.27
CA VAL A 89 -11.48 -2.16 34.70
C VAL A 89 -12.84 -1.52 34.38
N TYR A 90 -13.60 -2.21 33.54
CA TYR A 90 -15.05 -2.25 33.63
C TYR A 90 -15.48 -3.70 33.45
N THR A 91 -15.53 -4.44 34.55
CA THR A 91 -16.71 -5.16 35.08
C THR A 91 -16.28 -5.88 36.35
#